data_AF-A0A941YG85-F1
#
_entry.id   AF-A0A941YG85-F1
#
_cell.length_a   1.000
_cell.length_b   1.000
_cell.length_c   1.000
_cell.angle_alpha   90.00
_cell.angle_beta   90.00
_cell.angle_gamma   90.00
#
_symmetry.space_group_name_H-M   'P 1'
#
loop_
_entity.id
_entity.type
_entity.pdbx_description
1 polymer ?
#
loop_
_entity_poly.entity_id
_entity_poly.type
_entity_poly.pdbx_seq_one_letter_code
_entity_poly.pdbx_strand_id
1 'polypeptide(L)' 'MLQFEQPQRQKSPVPERKQGDDSGPKSPDITKPEGGNELLRRLKKVDPDQAKKYRQRSGQ' A
#
# COMPACT_ATOMS: atom_id res chain seq x y z
N MET A 1 -11.42 -39.70 -2.51
CA MET A 1 -11.23 -38.24 -2.69
C MET A 1 -10.73 -37.68 -1.36
N LEU A 2 -9.47 -37.25 -1.27
CA LEU A 2 -8.90 -36.69 -0.04
C LEU A 2 -9.24 -35.21 0.03
N GLN A 3 -9.95 -34.80 1.08
CA GLN A 3 -10.29 -33.41 1.36
C GLN A 3 -9.07 -32.73 1.99
N PHE A 4 -8.48 -31.76 1.29
CA PHE A 4 -7.44 -30.89 1.86
C PHE A 4 -8.13 -29.74 2.60
N GLU A 5 -8.27 -29.88 3.92
CA GLU A 5 -8.59 -28.73 4.75
C GLU A 5 -7.36 -27.82 4.84
N GLN A 6 -7.45 -26.61 4.29
CA GLN A 6 -6.44 -25.59 4.50
C GLN A 6 -6.59 -24.99 5.90
N PRO A 7 -5.63 -25.17 6.83
CA PRO A 7 -5.69 -24.49 8.10
C PRO A 7 -5.58 -22.98 7.86
N GLN A 8 -6.64 -22.25 8.20
CA GLN A 8 -6.67 -20.79 8.12
C GLN A 8 -5.57 -20.25 9.05
N ARG A 9 -4.49 -19.70 8.46
CA ARG A 9 -3.44 -19.05 9.23
C ARG A 9 -4.07 -17.89 10.01
N GLN A 10 -4.08 -17.99 11.34
CA GLN A 10 -4.53 -16.92 12.22
C GLN A 10 -3.73 -15.66 11.88
N LYS A 11 -4.43 -14.61 11.42
CA LYS A 11 -3.83 -13.31 11.17
C LYS A 11 -3.39 -12.77 12.53
N SER A 12 -2.07 -12.64 12.73
CA SER A 12 -1.54 -12.00 13.94
C SER A 12 -2.17 -10.61 14.10
N PRO A 13 -2.51 -10.19 15.34
CA PRO A 13 -3.06 -8.86 15.58
C PRO A 13 -2.09 -7.81 15.04
N VAL A 14 -2.64 -6.81 14.35
CA VAL A 14 -1.86 -5.67 13.85
C VAL A 14 -1.16 -5.03 15.04
N PRO A 15 0.16 -4.78 15.01
CA PRO A 15 0.84 -4.16 16.12
C PRO A 15 0.20 -2.80 16.39
N GLU A 16 -0.23 -2.60 17.63
CA GLU A 16 -0.80 -1.34 18.09
C GLU A 16 0.27 -0.26 17.91
N ARG A 17 0.04 0.66 16.96
CA ARG A 17 0.95 1.77 16.73
C ARG A 17 0.92 2.62 18.00
N LYS A 18 2.04 2.67 18.73
CA LYS A 18 2.23 3.69 19.77
C LYS A 18 2.06 5.04 19.07
N GLN A 19 0.91 5.70 19.29
CA GLN A 19 0.80 7.12 18.97
C GLN A 19 1.94 7.78 19.75
N GLY A 20 2.93 8.30 19.03
CA GLY A 20 3.99 9.09 19.65
C GLY A 20 3.34 10.21 20.44
N ASP A 21 3.89 10.51 21.61
CA ASP A 21 3.50 11.66 22.41
C ASP A 21 3.40 12.91 21.50
N ASP A 22 2.29 13.66 21.60
CA ASP A 22 1.99 14.80 20.71
C ASP A 22 3.02 15.95 20.81
N SER A 23 4.04 15.78 21.68
CA SER A 23 5.20 16.66 21.86
C SER A 23 6.23 16.63 20.72
N GLY A 24 6.10 15.69 19.76
CA GLY A 24 6.97 15.62 18.58
C GLY A 24 6.49 16.45 17.38
N PRO A 25 7.36 16.76 16.39
CA PRO A 25 6.91 17.40 15.16
C PRO A 25 5.80 16.58 14.51
N LYS A 26 4.66 17.22 14.27
CA LYS A 26 3.51 16.57 13.64
C LYS A 26 3.86 16.17 12.21
N SER A 27 3.29 15.05 11.77
CA SER A 27 3.33 14.69 10.35
C SER A 27 2.86 15.89 9.52
N PRO A 28 3.58 16.27 8.46
CA PRO A 28 3.20 17.41 7.64
C PRO A 28 1.80 17.20 7.06
N ASP A 29 1.03 18.29 6.98
CA ASP A 29 -0.31 18.32 6.39
C ASP A 29 -0.20 18.26 4.86
N ILE A 30 0.20 17.09 4.36
CA ILE A 30 0.34 16.83 2.93
C ILE A 30 -0.93 16.13 2.48
N THR A 31 -1.74 16.82 1.68
CA THR A 31 -2.89 16.21 1.01
C THR A 31 -2.39 15.08 0.12
N LYS A 32 -3.04 13.92 0.20
CA LYS A 32 -2.79 12.80 -0.70
C LYS A 32 -2.90 13.33 -2.13
N PRO A 33 -1.95 13.04 -3.04
CA PRO A 33 -2.04 13.53 -4.41
C PRO A 33 -3.40 13.17 -5.01
N GLU A 34 -4.05 14.16 -5.64
CA GLU A 34 -5.48 14.24 -6.03
C GLU A 34 -5.92 13.24 -7.12
N GLY A 35 -5.20 12.14 -7.28
CA GLY A 35 -5.63 11.05 -8.12
C GLY A 35 -4.82 9.81 -7.83
N GLY A 36 -5.49 8.72 -7.46
CA GLY A 36 -4.83 7.41 -7.27
C GLY A 36 -3.94 7.03 -8.47
N ASN A 37 -4.32 7.49 -9.66
CA ASN A 37 -3.65 7.26 -10.94
C ASN A 37 -2.59 8.30 -11.35
N GLU A 38 -2.31 9.36 -10.59
CA GLU A 38 -1.29 10.35 -10.98
C GLU A 38 0.11 9.74 -11.10
N LEU A 39 0.46 8.85 -10.17
CA LEU A 39 1.73 8.14 -10.21
C LEU A 39 1.85 7.29 -11.49
N LEU A 40 0.80 6.53 -11.83
CA LEU A 40 0.76 5.72 -13.05
C LEU A 40 0.84 6.59 -14.31
N ARG A 41 0.19 7.76 -14.32
CA ARG A 41 0.25 8.71 -15.43
C ARG A 41 1.66 9.27 -15.64
N ARG A 42 2.36 9.63 -14.57
CA ARG A 42 3.75 10.12 -14.63
C ARG A 42 4.70 8.97 -15.01
N LEU A 43 4.55 7.80 -14.40
CA LEU A 43 5.33 6.61 -14.74
C LEU A 43 5.18 6.26 -16.21
N LYS A 44 3.97 6.27 -16.77
CA LYS A 44 3.78 5.96 -18.20
C LYS A 44 4.55 6.89 -19.15
N LYS A 45 4.82 8.14 -18.73
CA LYS A 45 5.61 9.10 -19.50
C LYS A 45 7.13 8.89 -19.33
N VAL A 46 7.57 8.51 -18.14
CA VAL A 46 8.99 8.34 -17.79
C VAL A 46 9.47 6.94 -18.19
N ASP A 47 8.75 5.91 -17.75
CA ASP A 47 9.01 4.50 -17.98
C ASP A 47 7.69 3.69 -18.04
N PRO A 48 7.20 3.38 -19.25
CA PRO A 48 5.94 2.66 -19.42
C PRO A 48 5.99 1.21 -18.91
N ASP A 49 7.16 0.57 -18.83
CA ASP A 49 7.25 -0.80 -18.32
C ASP A 49 7.22 -0.84 -16.80
N GLN A 50 7.78 0.17 -16.12
CA GLN A 50 7.60 0.34 -14.67
C GLN A 50 6.15 0.65 -14.31
N ALA A 51 5.45 1.43 -15.13
CA ALA A 51 4.01 1.66 -14.92
C ALA A 51 3.21 0.35 -14.95
N LYS A 52 3.49 -0.55 -15.91
CA LYS A 52 2.83 -1.87 -16.00
C LYS A 52 3.13 -2.74 -14.79
N LYS A 53 4.40 -2.85 -14.40
CA LYS A 53 4.84 -3.64 -13.23
C LYS A 53 4.21 -3.11 -11.94
N TYR A 54 4.18 -1.80 -11.77
CA TYR A 54 3.55 -1.16 -10.61
C TYR A 54 2.05 -1.45 -10.57
N ARG A 55 1.35 -1.34 -11.71
CA ARG A 55 -0.08 -1.68 -11.82
C ARG A 55 -0.36 -3.12 -11.39
N GLN A 56 0.41 -4.07 -11.90
CA GLN A 56 0.28 -5.49 -11.58
C GLN A 56 0.58 -5.79 -10.10
N ARG A 57 1.57 -5.11 -9.50
CA ARG A 57 1.96 -5.34 -8.11
C ARG A 57 1.03 -4.66 -7.10
N SER A 58 0.61 -3.43 -7.38
CA SER A 58 -0.18 -2.62 -6.46
C SER A 58 -1.69 -2.88 -6.57
N GLY A 59 -2.15 -3.45 -7.69
CA GLY A 59 -3.58 -3.65 -7.95
C GLY A 59 -4.35 -2.35 -8.21
N GLN A 60 -3.63 -1.24 -8.43
CA GLN A 60 -4.20 0.04 -8.89
C GLN A 60 -4.65 -0.01 -10.35
#